data_AF-A0A239IWR6-F1
#
_entry.id   AF-A0A239IWR6-F1
#
_cell.length_a   1.000
_cell.length_b   1.000
_cell.length_c   1.000
_cell.angle_alpha   90.00
_cell.angle_beta   90.00
_cell.angle_gamma   90.00
#
_symmetry.space_group_name_H-M   'P 1'
#
loop_
_entity.id
_entity.type
_entity.pdbx_description
1 polymer ?
#
loop_
_entity_poly.entity_id
_entity_poly.type
_entity_poly.pdbx_seq_one_letter_code
_entity_poly.pdbx_strand_id
1 'polypeptide(L)'
;MLKPGWYLPDTDWFDQFPAAPKLDHDRQAVIDQFAQMIRSDPGVGPAVIVAMTYVILLGVEHLGDTMTHAAALQDLTELARLLCGLNLIQAHLTRTIQRIASNTDARAYLGTAEAPGGVLRATTDSLSAAGANSELLAGHLKEALLLLHGLTQ
;
A
#
# COMPACT_ATOMS: atom_id res chain seq x y z
N MET A 1 13.60 -6.21 1.48
CA MET A 1 12.80 -6.37 0.24
C MET A 1 11.60 -7.21 0.61
N LEU A 2 10.36 -6.74 0.35
CA LEU A 2 9.15 -7.51 0.66
C LEU A 2 9.22 -8.85 -0.06
N LYS A 3 9.01 -9.96 0.67
CA LYS A 3 8.88 -11.28 0.05
C LYS A 3 7.44 -11.43 -0.42
N PRO A 4 7.17 -11.67 -1.72
CA PRO A 4 5.82 -11.83 -2.25
C PRO A 4 4.95 -12.80 -1.45
N GLY A 5 5.56 -13.90 -0.98
CA GLY A 5 4.89 -14.88 -0.12
C GLY A 5 4.49 -14.37 1.26
N TRP A 6 4.73 -13.12 1.64
CA TRP A 6 4.22 -12.52 2.88
C TRP A 6 2.85 -11.89 2.72
N TYR A 7 2.46 -11.50 1.51
CA TYR A 7 1.18 -10.83 1.26
C TYR A 7 0.36 -11.43 0.13
N LEU A 8 0.96 -12.31 -0.68
CA LEU A 8 0.26 -13.13 -1.67
C LEU A 8 0.26 -14.61 -1.23
N PRO A 9 -0.85 -15.33 -1.47
CA PRO A 9 -0.97 -16.74 -1.09
C PRO A 9 -0.20 -17.70 -2.00
N ASP A 10 0.10 -17.35 -3.27
CA ASP A 10 1.13 -17.94 -4.15
C ASP A 10 0.95 -17.53 -5.64
N THR A 11 -0.24 -17.05 -6.01
CA THR A 11 -0.59 -16.62 -7.37
C THR A 11 -0.55 -15.08 -7.50
N ASP A 12 -0.08 -14.55 -8.63
CA ASP A 12 -0.18 -13.11 -8.91
C ASP A 12 -1.65 -12.70 -8.88
N TRP A 13 -2.00 -11.77 -7.97
CA TRP A 13 -3.37 -11.31 -7.78
C TRP A 13 -3.93 -10.66 -9.05
N PHE A 14 -3.08 -9.98 -9.83
CA PHE A 14 -3.50 -9.33 -11.07
C PHE A 14 -3.84 -10.36 -12.17
N ASP A 15 -3.18 -11.51 -12.18
CA ASP A 15 -3.43 -12.59 -13.15
C ASP A 15 -4.74 -13.35 -12.87
N GLN A 16 -5.25 -13.28 -11.64
CA GLN A 16 -6.53 -13.89 -11.27
C GLN A 16 -7.75 -13.14 -11.82
N PHE A 17 -7.57 -11.90 -12.29
CA PHE A 17 -8.67 -11.04 -12.76
C PHE A 17 -8.43 -10.49 -14.17
N PRO A 18 -8.34 -11.35 -15.19
CA PRO A 18 -8.11 -10.91 -16.57
C PRO A 18 -9.25 -10.04 -17.11
N ALA A 19 -10.45 -10.22 -16.58
CA ALA A 19 -11.67 -9.47 -16.93
C ALA A 19 -11.95 -8.27 -16.02
N ALA A 20 -11.16 -8.05 -14.96
CA ALA A 20 -11.26 -6.78 -14.22
C ALA A 20 -11.03 -5.63 -15.21
N PRO A 21 -11.71 -4.49 -15.03
CA PRO A 21 -11.48 -3.33 -15.87
C PRO A 21 -10.01 -2.94 -15.76
N LYS A 22 -9.23 -3.39 -16.73
CA LYS A 22 -7.89 -2.90 -16.96
C LYS A 22 -8.08 -1.46 -17.40
N LEU A 23 -7.21 -0.60 -16.90
CA LEU A 23 -7.15 0.75 -17.41
C LEU A 23 -6.91 0.63 -18.92
N ASP A 24 -7.87 1.09 -19.72
CA ASP A 24 -7.72 1.16 -21.17
C ASP A 24 -6.46 1.98 -21.53
N HIS A 25 -6.00 1.93 -22.78
CA HIS A 25 -4.78 2.67 -23.17
C HIS A 25 -4.86 4.18 -22.84
N ASP A 26 -6.06 4.76 -22.83
CA ASP A 26 -6.27 6.16 -22.46
C ASP A 26 -6.15 6.41 -20.95
N ARG A 27 -6.61 5.48 -20.11
CA ARG A 27 -6.44 5.52 -18.64
C ARG A 27 -5.03 5.13 -18.20
N GLN A 28 -4.34 4.26 -18.95
CA GLN A 28 -2.92 4.03 -18.76
C GLN A 28 -2.14 5.31 -19.10
N ALA A 29 -2.55 6.06 -20.13
CA ALA A 29 -1.99 7.38 -20.41
C ALA A 29 -2.28 8.39 -19.28
N VAL A 30 -3.41 8.30 -18.56
CA VAL A 30 -3.66 9.10 -17.34
C VAL A 30 -2.73 8.67 -16.20
N ILE A 31 -2.50 7.38 -15.97
CA ILE A 31 -1.52 6.91 -14.98
C ILE A 31 -0.11 7.32 -15.38
N ASP A 32 0.24 7.23 -16.65
CA ASP A 32 1.56 7.59 -17.16
C ASP A 32 1.73 9.11 -17.12
N GLN A 33 0.69 9.91 -17.39
CA GLN A 33 0.69 11.36 -17.16
C GLN A 33 0.79 11.70 -15.68
N PHE A 34 0.10 10.97 -14.81
CA PHE A 34 0.18 11.16 -13.36
C PHE A 34 1.58 10.79 -12.84
N ALA A 35 2.12 9.66 -13.31
CA ALA A 35 3.48 9.21 -13.01
C ALA A 35 4.53 10.13 -13.63
N GLN A 36 4.26 10.71 -14.80
CA GLN A 36 5.13 11.66 -15.47
C GLN A 36 5.10 12.99 -14.74
N MET A 37 3.93 13.50 -14.33
CA MET A 37 3.79 14.67 -13.45
C MET A 37 4.55 14.48 -12.13
N ILE A 38 4.53 13.27 -11.56
CA ILE A 38 5.29 12.90 -10.36
C ILE A 38 6.81 12.78 -10.66
N ARG A 39 7.21 12.32 -11.85
CA ARG A 39 8.63 12.11 -12.24
C ARG A 39 9.30 13.34 -12.85
N SER A 40 8.54 14.26 -13.44
CA SER A 40 9.05 15.45 -14.13
C SER A 40 9.30 16.61 -13.18
N ASP A 41 8.78 16.55 -11.96
CA ASP A 41 9.11 17.47 -10.88
C ASP A 41 10.26 16.86 -10.04
N PRO A 42 11.44 17.49 -9.96
CA PRO A 42 12.57 16.98 -9.17
C PRO A 42 12.27 16.88 -7.66
N GLY A 43 11.12 17.37 -7.19
CA GLY A 43 10.56 17.02 -5.90
C GLY A 43 9.04 16.89 -5.98
N VAL A 44 8.48 15.83 -5.41
CA VAL A 44 7.03 15.76 -5.18
C VAL A 44 6.68 16.89 -4.21
N GLY A 45 6.21 18.02 -4.72
CA GLY A 45 5.91 19.20 -3.92
C GLY A 45 4.77 18.94 -2.91
N PRO A 46 4.62 19.77 -1.86
CA PRO A 46 3.60 19.56 -0.82
C PRO A 46 2.18 19.39 -1.36
N ALA A 47 1.81 20.15 -2.39
CA ALA A 47 0.49 20.05 -3.03
C ALA A 47 0.26 18.68 -3.69
N VAL A 48 1.28 18.10 -4.32
CA VAL A 48 1.19 16.78 -4.96
C VAL A 48 1.08 15.69 -3.90
N ILE A 49 1.87 15.78 -2.81
CA ILE A 49 1.76 14.84 -1.68
C ILE A 49 0.34 14.86 -1.08
N VAL A 50 -0.22 16.05 -0.84
CA VAL A 50 -1.58 16.21 -0.28
C VAL A 50 -2.62 15.64 -1.24
N ALA A 51 -2.55 15.98 -2.52
CA ALA A 51 -3.50 15.47 -3.52
C ALA A 51 -3.45 13.94 -3.66
N MET A 52 -2.25 13.35 -3.72
CA MET A 52 -2.08 11.90 -3.78
C MET A 52 -2.62 11.21 -2.52
N THR A 53 -2.32 11.76 -1.34
CA THR A 53 -2.84 11.24 -0.08
C THR A 53 -4.35 11.26 -0.07
N TYR A 54 -4.97 12.36 -0.52
CA TYR A 54 -6.42 12.49 -0.59
C TYR A 54 -7.06 11.47 -1.54
N VAL A 55 -6.50 11.26 -2.73
CA VAL A 55 -6.99 10.26 -3.69
C VAL A 55 -6.90 8.85 -3.12
N ILE A 56 -5.79 8.50 -2.45
CA ILE A 56 -5.62 7.20 -1.80
C ILE A 56 -6.67 7.02 -0.70
N LEU A 57 -6.88 8.04 0.14
CA LEU A 57 -7.89 8.00 1.21
C LEU A 57 -9.30 7.77 0.66
N LEU A 58 -9.70 8.51 -0.37
CA LEU A 58 -11.01 8.32 -1.03
C LEU A 58 -11.17 6.91 -1.60
N GLY A 59 -10.12 6.36 -2.23
CA GLY A 59 -10.15 5.00 -2.76
C GLY A 59 -10.35 3.94 -1.67
N VAL A 60 -9.67 4.10 -0.53
CA VAL A 60 -9.81 3.19 0.62
C VAL A 60 -11.17 3.35 1.31
N GLU A 61 -11.66 4.58 1.46
CA GLU A 61 -12.97 4.88 2.04
C GLU A 61 -14.10 4.27 1.20
N HIS A 62 -14.08 4.49 -0.12
CA HIS A 62 -15.09 3.94 -1.01
C HIS A 62 -15.07 2.40 -1.06
N LEU A 63 -13.89 1.80 -0.95
CA LEU A 63 -13.74 0.36 -0.82
C LEU A 63 -14.38 -0.13 0.49
N GLY A 64 -14.14 0.54 1.62
CA GLY A 64 -14.77 0.26 2.90
C GLY A 64 -16.30 0.41 2.87
N ASP A 65 -16.81 1.51 2.31
CA ASP A 65 -18.24 1.77 2.21
C ASP A 65 -18.95 0.71 1.36
N THR A 66 -18.36 0.34 0.22
CA THR A 66 -18.91 -0.70 -0.65
C THR A 66 -19.03 -2.01 0.11
N MET A 67 -18.03 -2.37 0.91
CA MET A 67 -18.11 -3.59 1.73
C MET A 67 -19.21 -3.50 2.78
N THR A 68 -19.31 -2.40 3.52
CA THR A 68 -20.27 -2.26 4.60
C THR A 68 -21.71 -2.28 4.08
N HIS A 69 -21.96 -1.60 2.96
CA HIS A 69 -23.31 -1.44 2.42
C HIS A 69 -23.74 -2.58 1.50
N ALA A 70 -22.79 -3.22 0.79
CA ALA A 70 -23.08 -4.36 -0.07
C ALA A 70 -22.78 -5.71 0.60
N ALA A 71 -22.48 -5.77 1.90
CA ALA A 71 -22.09 -7.01 2.59
C ALA A 71 -23.04 -8.19 2.33
N ALA A 72 -24.35 -7.94 2.29
CA ALA A 72 -25.37 -8.96 2.03
C ALA A 72 -25.40 -9.46 0.56
N LEU A 73 -24.69 -8.79 -0.34
CA LEU A 73 -24.62 -9.09 -1.77
C LEU A 73 -23.26 -9.71 -2.17
N GLN A 74 -22.29 -9.75 -1.26
CA GLN A 74 -20.95 -10.30 -1.51
C GLN A 74 -20.87 -11.74 -1.02
N ASP A 75 -20.20 -12.61 -1.78
CA ASP A 75 -19.90 -13.97 -1.35
C ASP A 75 -18.51 -14.07 -0.67
N LEU A 76 -18.16 -15.26 -0.18
CA LEU A 76 -16.86 -15.50 0.46
C LEU A 76 -15.68 -15.29 -0.50
N THR A 77 -15.89 -15.46 -1.81
CA THR A 77 -14.87 -15.21 -2.82
C THR A 77 -14.55 -13.72 -2.92
N GLU A 78 -15.58 -12.87 -2.94
CA GLU A 78 -15.41 -11.41 -2.97
C GLU A 78 -14.76 -10.88 -1.68
N LEU A 79 -15.12 -11.46 -0.52
CA LEU A 79 -14.46 -11.16 0.75
C LEU A 79 -12.97 -11.52 0.72
N ALA A 80 -12.60 -12.68 0.17
CA ALA A 80 -11.21 -13.09 0.02
C ALA A 80 -10.42 -12.16 -0.91
N ARG A 81 -11.00 -11.74 -2.04
CA ARG A 81 -10.36 -10.82 -2.99
C ARG A 81 -10.05 -9.47 -2.36
N LEU A 82 -10.99 -8.97 -1.59
CA LEU A 82 -10.85 -7.72 -0.89
C LEU A 82 -9.77 -7.80 0.20
N LEU A 83 -9.78 -8.84 1.04
CA LEU A 83 -8.72 -9.02 2.05
C LEU A 83 -7.34 -9.11 1.40
N CYS A 84 -7.22 -9.73 0.23
CA CYS A 84 -5.99 -9.72 -0.55
C CYS A 84 -5.60 -8.31 -1.02
N GLY A 85 -6.55 -7.51 -1.53
CA GLY A 85 -6.32 -6.11 -1.91
C GLY A 85 -5.87 -5.22 -0.74
N LEU A 86 -6.49 -5.37 0.43
CA LEU A 86 -6.09 -4.67 1.65
C LEU A 86 -4.67 -5.08 2.11
N ASN A 87 -4.36 -6.37 2.03
CA ASN A 87 -3.02 -6.87 2.35
C ASN A 87 -1.96 -6.30 1.40
N LEU A 88 -2.27 -6.16 0.10
CA LEU A 88 -1.39 -5.51 -0.88
C LEU A 88 -1.15 -4.04 -0.54
N ILE A 89 -2.20 -3.25 -0.29
CA ILE A 89 -2.09 -1.83 0.09
C ILE A 89 -1.20 -1.71 1.33
N GLN A 90 -1.45 -2.53 2.34
CA GLN A 90 -0.73 -2.51 3.60
C GLN A 90 0.74 -2.93 3.44
N ALA A 91 1.04 -3.91 2.59
CA ALA A 91 2.42 -4.28 2.26
C ALA A 91 3.17 -3.11 1.58
N HIS A 92 2.56 -2.45 0.60
CA HIS A 92 3.15 -1.30 -0.08
C HIS A 92 3.39 -0.11 0.87
N LEU A 93 2.46 0.15 1.79
CA LEU A 93 2.63 1.16 2.84
C LEU A 93 3.81 0.81 3.76
N THR A 94 3.87 -0.44 4.23
CA THR A 94 4.95 -0.96 5.09
C THR A 94 6.33 -0.73 4.46
N ARG A 95 6.47 -1.09 3.18
CA ARG A 95 7.73 -0.89 2.44
C ARG A 95 8.08 0.58 2.30
N THR A 96 7.09 1.43 2.10
CA THR A 96 7.29 2.89 2.00
C THR A 96 7.81 3.43 3.33
N ILE A 97 7.18 3.07 4.45
CA ILE A 97 7.63 3.44 5.80
C ILE A 97 9.07 2.97 6.06
N GLN A 98 9.38 1.70 5.78
CA GLN A 98 10.73 1.14 5.97
C GLN A 98 11.77 1.85 5.10
N ARG A 99 11.43 2.21 3.85
CA ARG A 99 12.31 2.99 2.98
C ARG A 99 12.53 4.40 3.52
N ILE A 100 11.49 5.04 4.05
CA ILE A 100 11.63 6.35 4.71
C ILE A 100 12.55 6.22 5.93
N ALA A 101 12.36 5.20 6.79
CA ALA A 101 13.23 4.95 7.94
C ALA A 101 14.70 4.81 7.52
N SER A 102 14.97 4.00 6.50
CA SER A 102 16.32 3.80 5.97
C SER A 102 16.93 5.08 5.40
N ASN A 103 16.16 5.89 4.68
CA ASN A 103 16.63 7.17 4.15
C ASN A 103 16.84 8.23 5.25
N THR A 104 16.03 8.20 6.31
CA THR A 104 16.21 9.07 7.49
C THR A 104 17.49 8.69 8.25
N ASP A 105 17.73 7.39 8.46
CA ASP A 105 18.96 6.88 9.09
C ASP A 105 20.20 7.24 8.27
N ALA A 106 20.12 7.09 6.95
CA ALA A 106 21.17 7.46 6.01
C ALA A 106 21.33 8.97 5.81
N ARG A 107 20.50 9.81 6.45
CA ARG A 107 20.50 11.27 6.29
C ARG A 107 20.40 11.72 4.83
N ALA A 108 19.57 11.03 4.06
CA ALA A 108 19.41 11.28 2.63
C ALA A 108 18.46 12.46 2.32
N TYR A 109 17.64 12.90 3.27
CA TYR A 109 16.75 14.04 3.09
C TYR A 109 17.45 15.38 3.36
N LEU A 110 17.09 16.42 2.61
CA LEU A 110 17.53 17.79 2.87
C LEU A 110 17.20 18.20 4.32
N GLY A 111 18.13 18.90 4.99
CA GLY A 111 17.97 19.34 6.37
C GLY A 111 18.33 18.29 7.43
N THR A 112 18.57 17.03 7.06
CA THR A 112 18.94 15.98 8.04
C THR A 112 20.40 16.04 8.49
N ALA A 113 21.25 16.80 7.79
CA ALA A 113 22.61 17.07 8.25
C ALA A 113 22.60 18.02 9.46
N GLU A 114 21.77 19.08 9.42
CA GLU A 114 21.65 20.06 10.50
C GLU A 114 20.69 19.64 11.63
N ALA A 115 19.84 18.63 11.40
CA ALA A 115 18.87 18.17 12.39
C ALA A 115 19.56 17.55 13.64
N PRO A 116 19.00 17.76 14.85
CA PRO A 116 19.53 17.15 16.07
C PRO A 116 19.55 15.62 15.97
N GLY A 117 20.72 15.02 16.23
CA GLY A 117 20.91 13.56 16.07
C GLY A 117 19.96 12.71 16.92
N GLY A 118 19.58 13.20 18.11
CA GLY A 118 18.60 12.51 18.98
C GLY A 118 17.20 12.45 18.36
N VAL A 119 16.77 13.51 17.66
CA VAL A 119 15.46 13.57 17.00
C VAL A 119 15.41 12.66 15.79
N LEU A 120 16.47 12.65 14.98
CA LEU A 120 16.57 11.75 13.83
C LEU A 120 16.55 10.29 14.26
N ARG A 121 17.30 9.94 15.33
CA ARG A 121 17.29 8.58 15.87
C ARG A 121 15.90 8.18 16.35
N ALA A 122 15.25 9.01 17.17
CA ALA A 122 13.88 8.72 17.64
C ALA A 122 12.88 8.56 16.48
N THR A 123 13.05 9.34 15.41
CA THR A 123 12.22 9.26 14.20
C THR A 123 12.47 7.95 13.44
N THR A 124 13.74 7.59 13.21
CA THR A 124 14.12 6.31 12.60
C THR A 124 13.59 5.13 13.41
N ASP A 125 13.74 5.16 14.74
CA ASP A 125 13.26 4.09 15.63
C ASP A 125 11.74 3.95 15.54
N SER A 126 11.00 5.07 15.57
CA SER A 126 9.54 5.09 15.46
C SER A 126 9.06 4.56 14.09
N LEU A 127 9.71 4.96 12.99
CA LEU A 127 9.38 4.47 11.66
C LEU A 127 9.72 2.99 11.49
N SER A 128 10.84 2.54 12.06
CA SER A 128 11.25 1.13 12.04
C SER A 128 10.27 0.27 12.82
N ALA A 129 9.84 0.72 14.00
CA ALA A 129 8.80 0.06 14.80
C ALA A 129 7.46 0.01 14.07
N ALA A 130 7.04 1.10 13.42
CA ALA A 130 5.83 1.13 12.60
C ALA A 130 5.91 0.13 11.44
N GLY A 131 7.06 0.03 10.77
CA GLY A 131 7.32 -0.98 9.74
C GLY A 131 7.19 -2.41 10.28
N ALA A 132 7.83 -2.71 11.42
CA ALA A 132 7.76 -4.03 12.05
C ALA A 132 6.33 -4.41 12.49
N ASN A 133 5.60 -3.48 13.11
CA ASN A 133 4.20 -3.70 13.50
C ASN A 133 3.29 -3.92 12.29
N SER A 134 3.60 -3.28 11.16
CA SER A 134 2.85 -3.50 9.93
C SER A 134 3.10 -4.92 9.38
N GLU A 135 4.30 -5.49 9.52
CA GLU A 135 4.53 -6.89 9.14
C GLU A 135 3.66 -7.87 9.93
N LEU A 136 3.39 -7.59 11.21
CA LEU A 136 2.45 -8.38 12.03
C LEU A 136 1.01 -8.29 11.48
N LEU A 137 0.54 -7.08 11.15
CA LEU A 137 -0.76 -6.86 10.52
C LEU A 137 -0.89 -7.64 9.20
N ALA A 138 0.16 -7.65 8.37
CA ALA A 138 0.17 -8.39 7.10
C ALA A 138 0.04 -9.89 7.34
N GLY A 139 0.69 -10.39 8.40
CA GLY A 139 0.55 -11.77 8.85
C GLY A 139 -0.90 -12.16 9.16
N HIS A 140 -1.61 -11.32 9.93
CA HIS A 140 -3.02 -11.57 10.25
C HIS A 140 -3.94 -11.50 9.04
N LEU A 141 -3.73 -10.54 8.13
CA LEU A 141 -4.49 -10.45 6.88
C LEU A 141 -4.24 -11.67 5.98
N LYS A 142 -2.99 -12.15 5.90
CA LYS A 142 -2.65 -13.36 5.17
C LYS A 142 -3.32 -14.59 5.79
N GLU A 143 -3.30 -14.73 7.11
CA GLU A 143 -3.96 -15.84 7.81
C GLU A 143 -5.46 -15.87 7.52
N ALA A 144 -6.14 -14.74 7.63
CA ALA A 144 -7.56 -14.62 7.28
C ALA A 144 -7.83 -15.00 5.81
N LEU A 145 -6.96 -14.57 4.89
CA LEU A 145 -7.06 -14.93 3.49
C LEU A 145 -6.92 -16.44 3.25
N LEU A 146 -5.96 -17.10 3.90
CA LEU A 146 -5.75 -18.54 3.77
C LEU A 146 -6.93 -19.35 4.31
N LEU A 147 -7.51 -18.92 5.44
CA LEU A 147 -8.71 -19.54 6.01
C LEU A 147 -9.90 -19.45 5.05
N LEU A 148 -10.12 -18.27 4.44
CA LEU A 148 -11.18 -18.10 3.45
C LEU A 148 -10.94 -18.94 2.19
N HIS A 149 -9.69 -18.98 1.71
CA HIS A 149 -9.35 -19.77 0.54
C HIS A 149 -9.64 -21.27 0.73
N GLY A 150 -9.42 -21.79 1.94
CA GLY A 150 -9.76 -23.18 2.30
C GLY A 150 -11.26 -23.46 2.38
N LEU A 151 -12.11 -22.43 2.43
CA LEU A 151 -13.57 -22.54 2.46
C LEU A 151 -14.22 -22.33 1.08
N THR A 152 -13.49 -21.79 0.11
CA THR A 152 -13.98 -21.45 -1.23
C THR A 152 -13.50 -22.43 -2.32
N GLN A 153 -12.79 -23.50 -1.96
CA GLN A 153 -12.46 -24.64 -2.84
C GLN A 153 -13.53 -25.72 -2.77
#